data_AF-A0A358EE98-F1
#
_entry.id   AF-A0A358EE98-F1
#
_cell.length_a   1.000
_cell.length_b   1.000
_cell.length_c   1.000
_cell.angle_alpha   90.00
_cell.angle_beta   90.00
_cell.angle_gamma   90.00
#
_symmetry.space_group_name_H-M   'P 1'
#
loop_
_entity.id
_entity.type
_entity.pdbx_description
1 polymer ?
#
loop_
_entity_poly.entity_id
_entity_poly.type
_entity_poly.pdbx_seq_one_letter_code
_entity_poly.pdbx_strand_id
1 'polypeptide(L)'
;MQFITGKSIERRTFLRGMGATIGLPVLDAMTPAGRNRAGAGVPKRLVCIEEVHGVAGCNEWGSSQHLFAPETVGRDFELLPGNVLASLEPHIDDLTIVSNTDVRMAEAFAPPEIGGDHFRSSAVFLTQSHPKQTQGSDLMVGTSLDQIHARRFGTNTVLPSLQLCIEPTDKGGGCDYNYSCSYTDSISWSSPTTPLPMIRSPRAAFDLLFGAGGTERERALRRRTHSSILDWVATEVAYLKREVGALDRQRIDRYLDSVREIERRIQLIEARNNSGG
;
A
#
# COMPACT_ATOMS: atom_id res chain seq x y z
N MET A 1 -5.88 -3.82 51.39
CA MET A 1 -4.69 -4.14 50.57
C MET A 1 -5.21 -4.77 49.28
N GLN A 2 -5.30 -4.00 48.19
CA GLN A 2 -5.82 -4.49 46.90
C GLN A 2 -4.70 -5.26 46.18
N PHE A 3 -4.88 -6.57 46.02
CA PHE A 3 -3.99 -7.40 45.21
C PHE A 3 -4.32 -7.21 43.73
N ILE A 4 -3.46 -6.51 43.00
CA ILE A 4 -3.53 -6.46 41.53
C ILE A 4 -2.93 -7.76 41.00
N THR A 5 -3.76 -8.69 40.55
CA THR A 5 -3.33 -10.07 40.23
C THR A 5 -2.51 -10.23 38.93
N GLY A 6 -2.20 -9.15 38.20
CA GLY A 6 -1.34 -9.19 37.00
C GLY A 6 -1.77 -10.16 35.90
N LYS A 7 -3.00 -10.68 35.94
CA LYS A 7 -3.50 -11.70 35.02
C LYS A 7 -3.75 -11.07 33.66
N SER A 8 -2.97 -11.45 32.66
CA SER A 8 -3.23 -11.19 31.24
C SER A 8 -3.63 -12.49 30.56
N ILE A 9 -4.61 -12.43 29.65
CA ILE A 9 -4.91 -13.58 28.79
C ILE A 9 -3.79 -13.69 27.75
N GLU A 10 -3.06 -14.79 27.82
CA GLU A 10 -2.13 -15.21 26.76
C GLU A 10 -2.88 -15.28 25.41
N ARG A 11 -2.36 -14.60 24.38
CA ARG A 11 -2.93 -14.55 23.02
C ARG A 11 -3.27 -15.96 22.46
N ARG A 12 -2.49 -16.96 22.87
CA ARG A 12 -2.69 -18.38 22.51
C ARG A 12 -3.82 -19.07 23.25
N THR A 13 -4.15 -18.67 24.47
CA THR A 13 -5.20 -19.31 25.28
C THR A 13 -6.59 -19.02 24.72
N PHE A 14 -6.80 -17.81 24.19
CA PHE A 14 -8.05 -17.48 23.50
C PHE A 14 -8.16 -18.18 22.12
N LEU A 15 -7.06 -18.24 21.36
CA LEU A 15 -7.03 -18.86 20.03
C LEU A 15 -7.20 -20.40 20.04
N ARG A 16 -6.96 -21.07 21.18
CA ARG A 16 -7.24 -22.51 21.33
C ARG A 16 -8.74 -22.84 21.44
N GLY A 17 -9.60 -21.86 21.72
CA GLY A 17 -11.01 -22.09 22.01
C GLY A 17 -11.97 -22.06 20.81
N MET A 18 -11.58 -21.53 19.65
CA MET A 18 -12.59 -21.12 18.64
C MET A 18 -12.37 -21.57 17.19
N GLY A 19 -11.44 -22.47 16.87
CA GLY A 19 -11.42 -23.23 15.60
C GLY A 19 -11.33 -22.43 14.28
N ALA A 20 -11.35 -21.10 14.32
CA ALA A 20 -11.27 -20.19 13.20
C ALA A 20 -10.46 -18.97 13.65
N THR A 21 -9.28 -18.77 13.05
CA THR A 21 -8.46 -17.57 13.28
C THR A 21 -9.06 -16.40 12.53
N ILE A 22 -10.05 -15.74 13.15
CA ILE A 22 -10.33 -14.34 12.84
C ILE A 22 -9.23 -13.53 13.53
N GLY A 23 -8.47 -12.74 12.77
CA GLY A 23 -7.45 -11.86 13.31
C GLY A 23 -8.09 -10.78 14.20
N LEU A 24 -8.17 -11.03 15.49
CA LEU A 24 -8.69 -10.04 16.43
C LEU A 24 -7.70 -8.86 16.53
N PRO A 25 -8.18 -7.61 16.52
CA PRO A 25 -7.38 -6.46 16.95
C PRO A 25 -6.85 -6.71 18.37
N VAL A 26 -5.70 -6.11 18.70
CA VAL A 26 -5.19 -6.15 20.08
C VAL A 26 -6.23 -5.47 20.97
N LEU A 27 -6.90 -6.23 21.83
CA LEU A 27 -7.84 -5.72 22.82
C LEU A 27 -7.08 -5.28 24.07
N ASP A 28 -7.53 -4.20 24.71
CA ASP A 28 -6.92 -3.69 25.95
C ASP A 28 -6.82 -4.74 27.07
N ALA A 29 -7.74 -5.73 27.08
CA ALA A 29 -7.73 -6.88 27.99
C ALA A 29 -6.49 -7.80 27.84
N MET A 30 -5.72 -7.65 26.77
CA MET A 30 -4.46 -8.37 26.54
C MET A 30 -3.25 -7.61 27.09
N THR A 31 -3.45 -6.42 27.65
CA THR A 31 -2.42 -5.63 28.34
C THR A 31 -2.54 -5.89 29.85
N PRO A 32 -1.50 -6.40 30.53
CA PRO A 32 -1.58 -6.63 31.98
C PRO A 32 -1.86 -5.33 32.74
N ALA A 33 -2.88 -5.33 33.60
CA ALA A 33 -3.21 -4.19 34.44
C ALA A 33 -1.98 -3.72 35.24
N GLY A 34 -1.63 -2.43 35.10
CA GLY A 34 -0.48 -1.81 35.77
C GLY A 34 0.82 -1.76 34.96
N ARG A 35 0.87 -2.33 33.75
CA ARG A 35 2.00 -2.15 32.81
C ARG A 35 1.63 -1.16 31.70
N ASN A 36 1.81 0.13 31.96
CA ASN A 36 1.95 1.09 30.87
C ASN A 36 3.17 0.70 30.04
N ARG A 37 2.98 0.30 28.78
CA ARG A 37 4.04 0.33 27.75
C ARG A 37 4.33 1.78 27.35
N ALA A 38 4.59 2.64 28.34
CA ALA A 38 5.17 3.95 28.12
C ALA A 38 6.61 3.73 27.66
N GLY A 39 6.82 3.55 26.35
CA GLY A 39 8.16 3.43 25.76
C GLY A 39 8.24 2.72 24.41
N ALA A 40 7.34 1.78 24.11
CA ALA A 40 7.20 1.27 22.74
C ALA A 40 6.12 2.09 22.05
N GLY A 41 6.50 3.24 21.48
CA GLY A 41 5.57 4.13 20.77
C GLY A 41 4.71 3.33 19.79
N VAL A 42 3.39 3.57 19.82
CA VAL A 42 2.45 2.95 18.89
C VAL A 42 3.01 3.11 17.47
N PRO A 43 3.11 2.03 16.67
CA PRO A 43 3.65 2.14 15.32
C PRO A 43 2.90 3.21 14.53
N LYS A 44 3.63 4.21 14.04
CA LYS A 44 3.06 5.27 13.20
C LYS A 44 2.65 4.66 11.86
N ARG A 45 1.35 4.51 11.66
CA ARG A 45 0.77 4.01 10.40
C ARG A 45 0.42 5.20 9.52
N LEU A 46 0.74 5.07 8.24
CA LEU A 46 0.32 5.99 7.19
C LEU A 46 -0.59 5.20 6.25
N VAL A 47 -1.74 5.77 5.94
CA VAL A 47 -2.65 5.28 4.91
C VAL A 47 -2.85 6.40 3.92
N CYS A 48 -2.56 6.14 2.65
CA CYS A 48 -2.82 7.06 1.56
C CYS A 48 -3.86 6.42 0.66
N ILE A 49 -4.94 7.15 0.37
CA ILE A 49 -6.01 6.71 -0.50
C ILE A 49 -6.09 7.71 -1.65
N GLU A 50 -5.99 7.21 -2.87
CA GLU A 50 -6.30 7.98 -4.07
C GLU A 50 -7.75 7.68 -4.45
N GLU A 51 -8.56 8.72 -4.66
CA GLU A 51 -9.87 8.60 -5.31
C GLU A 51 -9.76 9.11 -6.74
N VAL A 52 -9.80 8.17 -7.70
CA VAL A 52 -9.73 8.47 -9.12
C VAL A 52 -11.11 8.83 -9.68
N HIS A 53 -11.15 9.65 -10.73
CA HIS A 53 -12.38 10.15 -11.40
C HIS A 53 -13.22 11.16 -10.60
N GLY A 54 -12.72 11.63 -9.45
CA GLY A 54 -13.29 12.74 -8.70
C GLY A 54 -14.17 12.30 -7.54
N VAL A 55 -14.46 13.27 -6.66
CA VAL A 55 -15.29 13.13 -5.47
C VAL A 55 -16.50 14.06 -5.59
N ALA A 56 -17.51 13.92 -4.71
CA ALA A 56 -18.77 14.66 -4.82
C ALA A 56 -18.65 16.20 -4.89
N GLY A 57 -17.50 16.78 -4.55
CA GLY A 57 -17.20 18.22 -4.70
C GLY A 57 -16.46 18.64 -5.97
N CYS A 58 -16.22 17.75 -6.95
CA CYS A 58 -15.35 18.03 -8.09
C CYS A 58 -16.00 18.79 -9.27
N ASN A 59 -17.25 19.22 -9.14
CA ASN A 59 -17.94 20.06 -10.13
C ASN A 59 -18.60 21.28 -9.47
N GLU A 60 -19.01 22.25 -10.27
CA GLU A 60 -19.56 23.53 -9.77
C GLU A 60 -20.74 23.33 -8.83
N TRP A 61 -21.68 22.44 -9.19
CA TRP A 61 -22.84 22.15 -8.35
C TRP A 61 -22.43 21.51 -7.02
N GLY A 62 -21.63 20.45 -7.04
CA GLY A 62 -21.18 19.74 -5.84
C GLY A 62 -20.32 20.60 -4.92
N SER A 63 -19.52 21.50 -5.49
CA SER A 63 -18.78 22.52 -4.74
C SER A 63 -19.72 23.53 -4.08
N SER A 64 -20.74 24.03 -4.80
CA SER A 64 -21.75 24.96 -4.24
C SER A 64 -22.61 24.34 -3.13
N GLN A 65 -22.66 23.01 -3.04
CA GLN A 65 -23.37 22.27 -2.00
C GLN A 65 -22.43 21.77 -0.88
N HIS A 66 -21.14 22.10 -0.94
CA HIS A 66 -20.13 21.69 0.04
C HIS A 66 -20.09 20.17 0.26
N LEU A 67 -20.21 19.39 -0.82
CA LEU A 67 -20.30 17.92 -0.72
C LEU A 67 -18.98 17.25 -0.32
N PHE A 68 -17.85 17.96 -0.38
CA PHE A 68 -16.55 17.48 0.10
C PHE A 68 -15.86 18.52 0.98
N ALA A 69 -15.45 19.65 0.40
CA ALA A 69 -14.86 20.76 1.16
C ALA A 69 -15.95 21.56 1.89
N PRO A 70 -15.81 21.82 3.20
CA PRO A 70 -16.76 22.63 3.96
C PRO A 70 -16.72 24.10 3.49
N GLU A 71 -17.80 24.83 3.75
CA GLU A 71 -17.89 26.26 3.44
C GLU A 71 -16.93 27.09 4.30
N THR A 72 -16.89 26.80 5.60
CA THR A 72 -16.10 27.54 6.57
C THR A 72 -14.68 27.01 6.63
N VAL A 73 -13.70 27.91 6.58
CA VAL A 73 -12.28 27.61 6.78
C VAL A 73 -11.91 27.87 8.23
N GLY A 74 -11.07 27.02 8.81
CA GLY A 74 -10.57 27.17 10.18
C GLY A 74 -10.75 25.90 10.97
N ARG A 75 -10.67 25.99 12.29
CA ARG A 75 -10.87 24.84 13.18
C ARG A 75 -12.35 24.50 13.37
N ASP A 76 -13.21 25.51 13.27
CA ASP A 76 -14.64 25.41 13.57
C ASP A 76 -15.46 25.15 12.29
N PHE A 77 -14.90 24.38 11.35
CA PHE A 77 -15.64 23.98 10.15
C PHE A 77 -16.67 22.90 10.51
N GLU A 78 -17.79 22.90 9.81
CA GLU A 78 -18.88 21.94 10.02
C GLU A 78 -19.07 21.09 8.77
N LEU A 79 -19.37 19.79 8.96
CA LEU A 79 -19.74 18.90 7.87
C LEU A 79 -21.27 18.84 7.77
N LEU A 80 -21.81 19.35 6.67
CA LEU A 80 -23.24 19.26 6.41
C LEU A 80 -23.69 17.80 6.29
N PRO A 81 -24.95 17.44 6.63
CA PRO A 81 -25.43 16.06 6.53
C PRO A 81 -25.28 15.41 5.14
N GLY A 82 -25.26 16.22 4.07
CA GLY A 82 -25.04 15.76 2.70
C GLY A 82 -23.56 15.66 2.28
N ASN A 83 -22.63 16.08 3.12
CA ASN A 83 -21.19 15.99 2.85
C ASN A 83 -20.72 14.53 2.94
N VAL A 84 -19.89 14.08 2.01
CA VAL A 84 -19.42 12.67 1.96
C VAL A 84 -18.57 12.29 3.18
N LEU A 85 -18.00 13.28 3.86
CA LEU A 85 -17.22 13.11 5.08
C LEU A 85 -18.07 13.20 6.34
N ALA A 86 -19.40 13.42 6.27
CA ALA A 86 -20.25 13.61 7.44
C ALA A 86 -20.18 12.45 8.48
N SER A 87 -19.84 11.24 8.03
CA SER A 87 -19.61 10.10 8.95
C SER A 87 -18.37 10.26 9.85
N LEU A 88 -17.48 11.21 9.53
CA LEU A 88 -16.27 11.55 10.29
C LEU A 88 -16.49 12.69 11.29
N GLU A 89 -17.70 13.23 11.41
CA GLU A 89 -18.05 14.27 12.39
C GLU A 89 -17.59 13.94 13.83
N PRO A 90 -17.69 12.69 14.34
CA PRO A 90 -17.17 12.35 15.67
C PRO A 90 -15.64 12.52 15.84
N HIS A 91 -14.92 12.70 14.74
CA HIS A 91 -13.47 12.85 14.64
C HIS A 91 -13.05 14.23 14.10
N ILE A 92 -13.93 15.23 14.16
CA ILE A 92 -13.71 16.56 13.58
C ILE A 92 -12.42 17.22 14.10
N ASP A 93 -12.08 17.03 15.38
CA ASP A 93 -10.85 17.54 16.01
C ASP A 93 -9.55 16.90 15.46
N ASP A 94 -9.66 15.72 14.84
CA ASP A 94 -8.55 14.99 14.21
C ASP A 94 -8.52 15.18 12.69
N LEU A 95 -9.50 15.90 12.13
CA LEU A 95 -9.68 16.06 10.69
C LEU A 95 -9.08 17.38 10.21
N THR A 96 -8.38 17.32 9.08
CA THR A 96 -7.93 18.49 8.33
C THR A 96 -8.31 18.31 6.88
N ILE A 97 -9.16 19.21 6.38
CA ILE A 97 -9.52 19.25 4.97
C ILE A 97 -8.75 20.39 4.32
N VAL A 98 -7.91 20.07 3.35
CA VAL A 98 -7.22 21.06 2.52
C VAL A 98 -8.00 21.16 1.21
N SER A 99 -8.69 22.27 1.02
CA SER A 99 -9.46 22.54 -0.19
C SER A 99 -8.66 23.39 -1.17
N ASN A 100 -9.19 23.56 -2.40
CA ASN A 100 -8.56 24.35 -3.46
C ASN A 100 -7.12 23.93 -3.79
N THR A 101 -6.84 22.63 -3.70
CA THR A 101 -5.56 22.04 -4.08
C THR A 101 -5.54 21.76 -5.56
N ASP A 102 -4.38 21.98 -6.17
CA ASP A 102 -4.10 21.59 -7.55
C ASP A 102 -2.85 20.70 -7.60
N VAL A 103 -2.81 19.82 -8.59
CA VAL A 103 -1.72 18.85 -8.78
C VAL A 103 -0.90 19.31 -9.98
N ARG A 104 -0.19 20.43 -9.82
CA ARG A 104 0.59 21.06 -10.90
C ARG A 104 1.54 20.11 -11.62
N MET A 105 2.12 19.14 -10.90
CA MET A 105 3.06 18.19 -11.51
C MET A 105 2.36 17.16 -12.43
N ALA A 106 1.02 17.06 -12.40
CA ALA A 106 0.22 16.32 -13.37
C ALA A 106 -0.21 17.17 -14.57
N GLU A 107 -0.05 18.50 -14.55
CA GLU A 107 -0.32 19.34 -15.71
C GLU A 107 0.66 19.08 -16.85
N ALA A 108 0.30 19.52 -18.05
CA ALA A 108 1.18 19.49 -19.22
C ALA A 108 2.23 20.61 -19.13
N PHE A 109 3.51 20.27 -19.22
CA PHE A 109 4.61 21.24 -19.31
C PHE A 109 5.05 21.47 -20.76
N ALA A 110 4.66 20.59 -21.67
CA ALA A 110 4.87 20.74 -23.10
C ALA A 110 3.60 20.40 -23.91
N PRO A 111 3.43 20.96 -25.13
CA PRO A 111 2.26 20.68 -25.98
C PRO A 111 1.93 19.19 -26.21
N PRO A 112 2.91 18.27 -26.37
CA PRO A 112 2.64 16.84 -26.53
C PRO A 112 2.02 16.17 -25.30
N GLU A 113 1.99 16.82 -24.14
CA GLU A 113 1.52 16.26 -22.88
C GLU A 113 0.07 16.65 -22.55
N ILE A 114 -0.52 17.55 -23.34
CA ILE A 114 -1.89 18.05 -23.18
C ILE A 114 -2.88 16.88 -23.24
N GLY A 115 -3.81 16.84 -22.29
CA GLY A 115 -4.83 15.77 -22.15
C GLY A 115 -4.35 14.52 -21.42
N GLY A 116 -3.05 14.41 -21.11
CA GLY A 116 -2.48 13.30 -20.35
C GLY A 116 -2.50 13.48 -18.83
N ASP A 117 -3.16 14.51 -18.30
CA ASP A 117 -3.20 14.84 -16.87
C ASP A 117 -3.82 13.72 -16.04
N HIS A 118 -4.94 13.15 -16.50
CA HIS A 118 -5.52 11.94 -15.93
C HIS A 118 -4.52 10.76 -15.86
N PHE A 119 -3.63 10.61 -16.84
CA PHE A 119 -2.66 9.50 -16.89
C PHE A 119 -1.45 9.71 -15.98
N ARG A 120 -1.14 10.96 -15.64
CA ARG A 120 -0.04 11.33 -14.73
C ARG A 120 -0.47 11.36 -13.26
N SER A 121 -1.75 11.65 -12.99
CA SER A 121 -2.25 11.97 -11.66
C SER A 121 -1.91 10.92 -10.60
N SER A 122 -2.05 9.63 -10.90
CA SER A 122 -1.75 8.55 -9.95
C SER A 122 -0.28 8.47 -9.58
N ALA A 123 0.64 8.57 -10.54
CA ALA A 123 2.06 8.66 -10.24
C ALA A 123 2.40 9.93 -9.45
N VAL A 124 1.75 11.05 -9.74
CA VAL A 124 2.03 12.34 -9.10
C VAL A 124 1.49 12.41 -7.67
N PHE A 125 0.39 11.73 -7.36
CA PHE A 125 -0.31 11.81 -6.07
C PHE A 125 0.64 11.77 -4.87
N LEU A 126 1.48 10.73 -4.77
CA LEU A 126 2.43 10.57 -3.67
C LEU A 126 3.87 10.99 -3.99
N THR A 127 4.19 11.27 -5.26
CA THR A 127 5.56 11.67 -5.63
C THR A 127 5.74 13.17 -5.70
N GLN A 128 4.66 13.91 -6.03
CA GLN A 128 4.67 15.34 -6.34
C GLN A 128 5.78 15.71 -7.33
N SER A 129 6.00 14.85 -8.32
CA SER A 129 6.99 15.03 -9.38
C SER A 129 6.38 14.79 -10.74
N HIS A 130 6.85 15.51 -11.74
CA HIS A 130 6.31 15.45 -13.09
C HIS A 130 6.87 14.21 -13.81
N PRO A 131 6.02 13.25 -14.21
CA PRO A 131 6.49 12.06 -14.88
C PRO A 131 7.12 12.39 -16.23
N LYS A 132 8.27 11.79 -16.53
CA LYS A 132 8.84 11.86 -17.88
C LYS A 132 7.88 11.19 -18.87
N GLN A 133 7.49 11.93 -19.91
CA GLN A 133 6.75 11.36 -21.03
C GLN A 133 7.59 10.28 -21.74
N THR A 134 7.19 9.03 -21.58
CA THR A 134 7.81 7.87 -22.23
C THR A 134 6.83 6.70 -22.21
N GLN A 135 6.84 5.90 -23.29
CA GLN A 135 6.19 4.58 -23.34
C GLN A 135 7.18 3.44 -23.05
N GLY A 136 8.46 3.77 -22.88
CA GLY A 136 9.55 2.83 -22.68
C GLY A 136 9.78 2.42 -21.22
N SER A 137 10.88 1.70 -21.00
CA SER A 137 11.29 1.23 -19.68
C SER A 137 12.12 2.24 -18.86
N ASP A 138 12.30 3.45 -19.40
CA ASP A 138 13.07 4.56 -18.86
C ASP A 138 12.17 5.52 -18.05
N LEU A 139 11.33 4.93 -17.20
CA LEU A 139 10.42 5.63 -16.29
C LEU A 139 11.19 6.58 -15.38
N MET A 140 10.64 7.76 -15.13
CA MET A 140 11.18 8.74 -14.20
C MET A 140 10.06 9.61 -13.66
N VAL A 141 9.85 9.60 -12.35
CA VAL A 141 8.90 10.49 -11.66
C VAL A 141 9.48 10.92 -10.32
N GLY A 142 9.64 10.02 -9.36
CA GLY A 142 10.12 10.34 -8.02
C GLY A 142 9.93 9.16 -7.05
N THR A 143 10.56 9.23 -5.88
CA THR A 143 10.24 8.30 -4.78
C THR A 143 9.01 8.82 -4.06
N SER A 144 8.03 7.98 -3.82
CA SER A 144 6.76 8.40 -3.23
C SER A 144 6.83 8.59 -1.71
N LEU A 145 5.95 9.44 -1.17
CA LEU A 145 5.83 9.77 0.25
C LEU A 145 5.68 8.53 1.14
N ASP A 146 4.83 7.58 0.75
CA ASP A 146 4.61 6.33 1.47
C ASP A 146 5.89 5.47 1.54
N GLN A 147 6.73 5.52 0.51
CA GLN A 147 8.02 4.79 0.52
C GLN A 147 9.08 5.51 1.34
N ILE A 148 9.06 6.85 1.38
CA ILE A 148 9.87 7.63 2.33
C ILE A 148 9.45 7.30 3.78
N HIS A 149 8.14 7.21 4.05
CA HIS A 149 7.59 6.81 5.34
C HIS A 149 7.99 5.37 5.70
N ALA A 150 7.82 4.42 4.78
CA ALA A 150 8.13 3.01 4.97
C ALA A 150 9.62 2.79 5.32
N ARG A 151 10.54 3.52 4.68
CA ARG A 151 11.97 3.45 5.00
C ARG A 151 12.28 3.91 6.43
N ARG A 152 11.56 4.91 6.93
CA ARG A 152 11.80 5.50 8.26
C ARG A 152 11.08 4.77 9.39
N PHE A 153 9.86 4.29 9.16
CA PHE A 153 8.98 3.75 10.21
C PHE A 153 8.59 2.29 10.01
N GLY A 154 8.85 1.70 8.84
CA GLY A 154 8.50 0.33 8.50
C GLY A 154 9.44 -0.75 9.05
N THR A 155 10.51 -0.38 9.76
CA THR A 155 11.51 -1.34 10.29
C THR A 155 10.94 -2.30 11.32
N ASN A 156 9.85 -1.93 12.00
CA ASN A 156 9.20 -2.72 13.05
C ASN A 156 7.94 -3.44 12.55
N THR A 157 7.68 -3.41 11.23
CA THR A 157 6.54 -4.06 10.59
C THR A 157 7.04 -5.13 9.62
N VAL A 158 6.36 -6.27 9.58
CA VAL A 158 6.71 -7.39 8.68
C VAL A 158 6.60 -6.99 7.23
N LEU A 159 5.54 -6.24 6.91
CA LEU A 159 5.35 -5.58 5.64
C LEU A 159 5.55 -4.08 5.88
N PRO A 160 6.68 -3.50 5.45
CA PRO A 160 6.94 -2.07 5.61
C PRO A 160 6.00 -1.21 4.75
N SER A 161 5.41 -1.79 3.71
CA SER A 161 4.41 -1.17 2.85
C SER A 161 3.48 -2.22 2.24
N LEU A 162 2.24 -1.84 1.95
CA LEU A 162 1.24 -2.66 1.28
C LEU A 162 0.47 -1.78 0.28
N GLN A 163 0.58 -2.08 -1.00
CA GLN A 163 -0.14 -1.39 -2.07
C GLN A 163 -1.39 -2.18 -2.44
N LEU A 164 -2.55 -1.52 -2.39
CA LEU A 164 -3.85 -2.12 -2.68
C LEU A 164 -4.55 -1.30 -3.76
N CYS A 165 -5.36 -1.97 -4.58
CA CYS A 165 -6.24 -1.30 -5.54
C CYS A 165 -7.56 -2.05 -5.67
N ILE A 166 -8.57 -1.36 -6.18
CA ILE A 166 -9.84 -1.97 -6.60
C ILE A 166 -10.01 -1.94 -8.12
N GLU A 167 -9.29 -1.05 -8.81
CA GLU A 167 -9.35 -0.90 -10.25
C GLU A 167 -8.67 -2.05 -11.00
N PRO A 168 -9.17 -2.45 -12.18
CA PRO A 168 -8.45 -3.36 -13.06
C PRO A 168 -7.18 -2.68 -13.56
N THR A 169 -6.02 -3.31 -13.38
CA THR A 169 -4.72 -2.86 -13.92
C THR A 169 -4.52 -3.32 -15.37
N ASP A 170 -5.51 -3.99 -15.97
CA ASP A 170 -5.50 -4.50 -17.34
C ASP A 170 -6.43 -3.66 -18.22
N LYS A 171 -6.09 -2.38 -18.42
CA LYS A 171 -6.79 -1.59 -19.42
C LYS A 171 -6.44 -2.12 -20.81
N GLY A 172 -7.35 -2.91 -21.40
CA GLY A 172 -7.32 -3.39 -22.79
C GLY A 172 -7.40 -2.28 -23.86
N GLY A 173 -7.16 -1.02 -23.49
CA GLY A 173 -7.21 0.17 -24.34
C GLY A 173 -5.86 0.87 -24.53
N GLY A 174 -4.74 0.28 -24.09
CA GLY A 174 -3.42 0.89 -24.24
C GLY A 174 -3.21 2.13 -23.36
N CYS A 175 -1.97 2.63 -23.37
CA CYS A 175 -1.59 3.80 -22.59
C CYS A 175 -1.36 4.97 -23.54
N ASP A 176 -2.19 5.99 -23.36
CA ASP A 176 -2.33 7.11 -24.28
C ASP A 176 -1.34 8.24 -23.95
N TYR A 177 -1.33 9.26 -24.82
CA TYR A 177 -0.55 10.48 -24.63
C TYR A 177 0.96 10.25 -24.46
N ASN A 178 1.49 9.16 -25.02
CA ASN A 178 2.90 8.76 -24.94
C ASN A 178 3.42 8.51 -23.51
N TYR A 179 2.53 8.18 -22.56
CA TYR A 179 2.90 7.78 -21.20
C TYR A 179 2.83 6.26 -21.01
N SER A 180 3.71 5.74 -20.15
CA SER A 180 3.68 4.35 -19.73
C SER A 180 2.51 4.09 -18.80
N CYS A 181 1.88 2.92 -18.95
CA CYS A 181 0.82 2.44 -18.06
C CYS A 181 1.21 2.47 -16.59
N SER A 182 2.50 2.28 -16.31
CA SER A 182 3.05 2.34 -14.95
C SER A 182 2.72 3.64 -14.22
N TYR A 183 2.54 4.76 -14.95
CA TYR A 183 2.19 6.04 -14.33
C TYR A 183 0.71 6.14 -13.92
N THR A 184 -0.16 5.37 -14.56
CA THR A 184 -1.59 5.30 -14.25
C THR A 184 -1.90 4.15 -13.30
N ASP A 185 -1.15 3.06 -13.37
CA ASP A 185 -1.40 1.83 -12.63
C ASP A 185 -0.67 1.77 -11.27
N SER A 186 0.05 2.83 -10.88
CA SER A 186 0.86 2.82 -9.65
C SER A 186 0.94 4.18 -8.97
N ILE A 187 0.45 4.22 -7.73
CA ILE A 187 0.57 5.38 -6.83
C ILE A 187 1.86 5.37 -5.99
N SER A 188 2.52 4.22 -5.90
CA SER A 188 3.64 4.00 -4.99
C SER A 188 4.92 3.66 -5.75
N TRP A 189 6.01 4.36 -5.42
CA TRP A 189 7.28 4.35 -6.15
C TRP A 189 8.44 4.20 -5.16
N SER A 190 9.07 3.02 -5.18
CA SER A 190 10.18 2.70 -4.25
C SER A 190 11.47 3.44 -4.59
N SER A 191 11.59 3.93 -5.81
CA SER A 191 12.66 4.80 -6.30
C SER A 191 12.10 5.70 -7.42
N PRO A 192 12.86 6.72 -7.90
CA PRO A 192 12.40 7.56 -9.01
C PRO A 192 11.97 6.82 -10.28
N THR A 193 12.39 5.57 -10.45
CA THR A 193 12.19 4.78 -11.68
C THR A 193 11.51 3.43 -11.43
N THR A 194 11.10 3.14 -10.19
CA THR A 194 10.61 1.81 -9.79
C THR A 194 9.21 1.89 -9.15
N PRO A 195 8.14 1.64 -9.93
CA PRO A 195 6.79 1.53 -9.39
C PRO A 195 6.66 0.25 -8.56
N LEU A 196 5.74 0.26 -7.59
CA LEU A 196 5.39 -0.91 -6.80
C LEU A 196 4.02 -1.47 -7.25
N PRO A 197 3.92 -2.79 -7.51
CA PRO A 197 2.68 -3.40 -7.98
C PRO A 197 1.60 -3.33 -6.90
N MET A 198 0.37 -3.04 -7.33
CA MET A 198 -0.80 -2.99 -6.45
C MET A 198 -1.49 -4.35 -6.37
N ILE A 199 -1.95 -4.72 -5.18
CA ILE A 199 -2.66 -5.99 -4.94
C ILE A 199 -4.16 -5.72 -5.01
N ARG A 200 -4.80 -6.22 -6.08
CA ARG A 200 -6.25 -6.15 -6.26
C ARG A 200 -7.01 -7.22 -5.49
N SER A 201 -6.46 -8.43 -5.40
CA SER A 201 -7.15 -9.58 -4.82
C SER A 201 -7.17 -9.50 -3.29
N PRO A 202 -8.35 -9.40 -2.64
CA PRO A 202 -8.42 -9.39 -1.18
C PRO A 202 -7.86 -10.66 -0.56
N ARG A 203 -8.01 -11.81 -1.26
CA ARG A 203 -7.41 -13.08 -0.84
C ARG A 203 -5.89 -13.03 -0.86
N ALA A 204 -5.29 -12.48 -1.92
CA ALA A 204 -3.83 -12.35 -2.00
C ALA A 204 -3.29 -11.39 -0.92
N ALA A 205 -3.99 -10.28 -0.66
CA ALA A 205 -3.64 -9.36 0.42
C ALA A 205 -3.75 -10.03 1.80
N PHE A 206 -4.81 -10.83 2.03
CA PHE A 206 -4.99 -11.60 3.26
C PHE A 206 -3.88 -12.64 3.46
N ASP A 207 -3.58 -13.43 2.42
CA ASP A 207 -2.52 -14.45 2.47
C ASP A 207 -1.14 -13.81 2.68
N LEU A 208 -0.91 -12.60 2.16
CA LEU A 208 0.30 -11.84 2.42
C LEU A 208 0.35 -11.30 3.87
N LEU A 209 -0.76 -10.83 4.42
CA LEU A 209 -0.78 -10.25 5.77
C LEU A 209 -0.73 -11.30 6.88
N PHE A 210 -1.38 -12.45 6.68
CA PHE A 210 -1.61 -13.45 7.72
C PHE A 210 -0.97 -14.81 7.42
N GLY A 211 -0.44 -15.00 6.21
CA GLY A 211 -0.07 -16.30 5.68
C GLY A 211 -1.31 -17.03 5.14
N ALA A 212 -1.11 -17.84 4.10
CA ALA A 212 -2.20 -18.67 3.59
C ALA A 212 -2.65 -19.66 4.67
N GLY A 213 -3.93 -19.57 5.05
CA GLY A 213 -4.54 -20.50 6.00
C GLY A 213 -4.27 -21.97 5.62
N GLY A 214 -4.09 -22.82 6.63
CA GLY A 214 -3.78 -24.24 6.50
C GLY A 214 -3.10 -24.79 7.74
N THR A 215 -3.02 -26.11 7.87
CA THR A 215 -2.24 -26.76 8.93
C THR A 215 -0.74 -26.48 8.75
N GLU A 216 0.08 -26.63 9.81
CA GLU A 216 1.55 -26.50 9.69
C GLU A 216 2.13 -27.35 8.55
N ARG A 217 1.52 -28.52 8.30
CA ARG A 217 1.89 -29.46 7.25
C ARG A 217 1.56 -28.92 5.85
N GLU A 218 0.42 -28.30 5.66
CA GLU A 218 0.04 -27.70 4.37
C GLU A 218 0.84 -26.45 4.04
N ARG A 219 1.23 -25.67 5.07
CA ARG A 219 2.20 -24.58 4.91
C ARG A 219 3.58 -25.11 4.53
N ALA A 220 4.03 -26.19 5.18
CA ALA A 220 5.31 -26.83 4.86
C ALA A 220 5.36 -27.46 3.45
N LEU A 221 4.25 -28.03 2.98
CA LEU A 221 4.18 -28.59 1.64
C LEU A 221 4.27 -27.49 0.57
N ARG A 222 3.48 -26.41 0.74
CA ARG A 222 3.51 -25.26 -0.18
C ARG A 222 4.87 -24.57 -0.22
N ARG A 223 5.56 -24.46 0.93
CA ARG A 223 6.95 -23.98 0.98
C ARG A 223 7.89 -24.79 0.10
N ARG A 224 7.81 -26.11 0.17
CA ARG A 224 8.66 -27.01 -0.64
C ARG A 224 8.37 -26.84 -2.13
N THR A 225 7.11 -26.73 -2.50
CA THR A 225 6.69 -26.55 -3.89
C THR A 225 7.07 -25.17 -4.45
N HIS A 226 6.88 -24.09 -3.68
CA HIS A 226 7.27 -22.75 -4.12
C HIS A 226 8.79 -22.61 -4.24
N SER A 227 9.57 -23.11 -3.26
CA SER A 227 11.03 -23.10 -3.34
C SER A 227 11.53 -23.88 -4.56
N SER A 228 10.95 -25.04 -4.86
CA SER A 228 11.38 -25.84 -6.02
C SER A 228 11.04 -25.19 -7.35
N ILE A 229 9.89 -24.50 -7.45
CA ILE A 229 9.51 -23.75 -8.66
C ILE A 229 10.46 -22.57 -8.86
N LEU A 230 10.81 -21.86 -7.78
CA LEU A 230 11.71 -20.70 -7.85
C LEU A 230 13.15 -21.10 -8.15
N ASP A 231 13.64 -22.21 -7.60
CA ASP A 231 14.95 -22.77 -7.94
C ASP A 231 15.00 -23.19 -9.42
N TRP A 232 13.90 -23.76 -9.94
CA TRP A 232 13.76 -24.08 -11.35
C TRP A 232 13.74 -22.82 -12.23
N VAL A 233 12.93 -21.82 -11.88
CA VAL A 233 12.88 -20.53 -12.59
C VAL A 233 14.22 -19.81 -12.54
N ALA A 234 14.94 -19.83 -11.41
CA ALA A 234 16.26 -19.22 -11.29
C ALA A 234 17.29 -19.89 -12.21
N THR A 235 17.18 -21.21 -12.39
CA THR A 235 18.03 -21.99 -13.30
C THR A 235 17.73 -21.64 -14.76
N GLU A 236 16.46 -21.62 -15.15
CA GLU A 236 16.02 -21.25 -16.50
C GLU A 236 16.35 -19.79 -16.85
N VAL A 237 16.18 -18.88 -15.89
CA VAL A 237 16.54 -17.47 -16.07
C VAL A 237 18.06 -17.30 -16.18
N ALA A 238 18.86 -18.07 -15.44
CA ALA A 238 20.31 -18.06 -15.59
C ALA A 238 20.76 -18.55 -16.98
N TYR A 239 20.03 -19.49 -17.59
CA TYR A 239 20.24 -19.91 -18.97
C TYR A 239 19.83 -18.80 -19.95
N LEU A 240 18.62 -18.26 -19.82
CA LEU A 240 18.09 -17.18 -20.67
C LEU A 240 18.97 -15.93 -20.64
N LYS A 241 19.52 -15.54 -19.48
CA LYS A 241 20.46 -14.43 -19.35
C LYS A 241 21.71 -14.62 -20.21
N ARG A 242 22.14 -15.84 -20.51
CA ARG A 242 23.30 -16.08 -21.39
C ARG A 242 22.99 -15.77 -22.84
N GLU A 243 21.75 -15.98 -23.27
CA GLU A 243 21.32 -15.82 -24.67
C GLU A 243 20.80 -14.41 -25.02
N VAL A 244 20.37 -13.62 -24.03
CA VAL A 244 19.85 -12.27 -24.26
C VAL A 244 20.90 -11.15 -24.12
N GLY A 245 20.66 -10.03 -24.81
CA GLY A 245 21.51 -8.85 -24.81
C GLY A 245 21.52 -8.07 -23.49
N ALA A 246 22.46 -7.13 -23.33
CA ALA A 246 22.71 -6.41 -22.06
C ALA A 246 21.48 -5.66 -21.51
N LEU A 247 20.66 -5.08 -22.40
CA LEU A 247 19.43 -4.36 -22.04
C LEU A 247 18.35 -5.29 -21.45
N ASP A 248 18.19 -6.47 -22.03
CA ASP A 248 17.22 -7.46 -21.54
C ASP A 248 17.70 -8.15 -20.27
N ARG A 249 19.02 -8.34 -20.10
CA ARG A 249 19.59 -8.79 -18.82
C ARG A 249 19.22 -7.85 -17.67
N GLN A 250 19.28 -6.53 -17.88
CA GLN A 250 18.86 -5.55 -16.87
C GLN A 250 17.36 -5.60 -16.54
N ARG A 251 16.50 -5.92 -17.52
CA ARG A 251 15.06 -6.11 -17.28
C ARG A 251 14.80 -7.37 -16.46
N ILE A 252 15.46 -8.46 -16.83
CA ILE A 252 15.40 -9.73 -16.09
C ILE A 252 15.91 -9.55 -14.67
N ASP A 253 17.00 -8.81 -14.46
CA ASP A 253 17.53 -8.52 -13.12
C ASP A 253 16.55 -7.74 -12.25
N ARG A 254 15.95 -6.67 -12.77
CA ARG A 254 14.91 -5.92 -12.04
C ARG A 254 13.70 -6.78 -11.68
N TYR A 255 13.30 -7.67 -12.58
CA TYR A 255 12.20 -8.61 -12.32
C TYR A 255 12.57 -9.61 -11.22
N LEU A 256 13.75 -10.23 -11.31
CA LEU A 256 14.24 -11.17 -10.29
C LEU A 256 14.44 -10.51 -8.92
N ASP A 257 14.91 -9.27 -8.87
CA ASP A 257 15.04 -8.52 -7.61
C ASP A 257 13.68 -8.23 -6.98
N SER A 258 12.67 -7.92 -7.80
CA SER A 258 11.29 -7.76 -7.33
C SER A 258 10.72 -9.07 -6.79
N VAL A 259 10.99 -10.20 -7.44
CA VAL A 259 10.57 -11.53 -6.99
C VAL A 259 11.27 -11.91 -5.67
N ARG A 260 12.58 -11.69 -5.56
CA ARG A 260 13.34 -11.95 -4.32
C ARG A 260 12.88 -11.10 -3.16
N GLU A 261 12.51 -9.85 -3.40
CA GLU A 261 11.96 -8.98 -2.37
C GLU A 261 10.59 -9.49 -1.88
N ILE A 262 9.76 -10.03 -2.79
CA ILE A 262 8.51 -10.71 -2.42
C ILE A 262 8.80 -11.98 -1.60
N GLU A 263 9.76 -12.81 -2.00
CA GLU A 263 10.18 -14.00 -1.24
C GLU A 263 10.67 -13.65 0.17
N ARG A 264 11.53 -12.63 0.29
CA ARG A 264 12.04 -12.16 1.57
C ARG A 264 10.90 -11.71 2.47
N ARG A 265 9.89 -11.02 1.91
CA ARG A 265 8.68 -10.63 2.65
C ARG A 265 7.91 -11.86 3.14
N ILE A 266 7.71 -12.87 2.28
CA ILE A 266 7.05 -14.13 2.65
C ILE A 266 7.81 -14.84 3.78
N GLN A 267 9.14 -14.97 3.68
CA GLN A 267 9.98 -15.60 4.69
C GLN A 267 9.90 -14.86 6.04
N LEU A 268 9.84 -13.53 6.04
CA LEU A 268 9.69 -12.74 7.26
C LEU A 268 8.31 -12.93 7.91
N ILE A 269 7.24 -13.01 7.11
CA ILE A 269 5.88 -13.33 7.60
C ILE A 269 5.89 -14.71 8.26
N GLU A 270 6.49 -15.70 7.61
CA GLU A 270 6.54 -17.07 8.11
C GLU A 270 7.40 -17.20 9.37
N ALA A 271 8.56 -16.54 9.43
CA ALA A 271 9.43 -16.54 10.61
C ALA A 271 8.73 -15.93 11.82
N ARG A 272 7.94 -14.87 11.63
CA ARG A 272 7.12 -14.28 12.70
C ARG A 272 5.99 -15.19 13.12
N ASN A 273 5.29 -15.81 12.16
CA ASN A 273 4.21 -16.75 12.44
C ASN A 273 4.71 -18.00 13.21
N ASN A 274 5.93 -18.47 12.94
CA ASN A 274 6.54 -19.60 13.64
C ASN A 274 7.15 -19.21 15.01
N SER A 275 7.63 -17.97 15.19
CA SER A 275 8.21 -17.49 16.46
C SER A 275 7.17 -17.02 17.48
N GLY A 276 5.90 -16.90 17.10
CA GLY A 276 4.79 -16.72 18.04
C GLY A 276 4.67 -15.32 18.67
N GLY A 277 5.20 -14.28 18.04
CA GLY A 277 5.11 -12.87 18.49
C GLY A 277 3.82 -12.16 18.11
#